data_AF-A0A2G9P4Y4-F1
#
_entry.id   AF-A0A2G9P4Y4-F1
#
_cell.length_a   1.000
_cell.length_b   1.000
_cell.length_c   1.000
_cell.angle_alpha   90.00
_cell.angle_beta   90.00
_cell.angle_gamma   90.00
#
_symmetry.space_group_name_H-M   'P 1'
#
loop_
_entity.id
_entity.type
_entity.pdbx_description
1 polymer ?
#
loop_
_entity_poly.entity_id
_entity_poly.type
_entity_poly.pdbx_seq_one_letter_code
_entity_poly.pdbx_strand_id
1 'polypeptide(L)'
;LTAQHIGSSIENGITIGFLVGDVTSAVEELKSKGVKIYRDVVARDAGKNAVVLDPDDYLISLFEPIFDDKDQQTSGYHGFTPA
;
A
#
# COMPACT_ATOMS: atom_id res chain seq x y z
N LEU A 1 26.00 -0.34 -4.40
CA LEU A 1 25.60 0.88 -3.68
C LEU A 1 24.27 1.33 -4.24
N THR A 2 23.18 1.21 -3.49
CA THR A 2 21.94 1.92 -3.82
C THR A 2 22.12 3.39 -3.42
N ALA A 3 21.67 4.31 -4.28
CA ALA A 3 21.78 5.74 -4.00
C ALA A 3 20.97 6.06 -2.73
N GLN A 4 21.59 6.76 -1.78
CA GLN A 4 20.95 7.20 -0.55
C GLN A 4 19.81 8.17 -0.91
N HIS A 5 18.61 7.89 -0.43
CA HIS A 5 17.44 8.72 -0.71
C HIS A 5 17.60 10.09 -0.05
N ILE A 6 17.40 11.16 -0.83
CA ILE A 6 17.45 12.55 -0.38
C ILE A 6 16.08 13.16 -0.68
N GLY A 7 15.14 13.09 0.26
CA GLY A 7 13.81 13.69 0.13
C GLY A 7 12.69 12.82 0.71
N SER A 8 11.45 13.29 0.64
CA SER A 8 10.25 12.46 0.86
C SER A 8 9.71 11.91 -0.46
N SER A 9 8.89 10.84 -0.45
CA SER A 9 8.28 10.29 -1.67
C SER A 9 7.50 11.33 -2.50
N ILE A 10 7.00 12.38 -1.83
CA ILE A 10 6.26 13.49 -2.42
C ILE A 10 7.18 14.34 -3.29
N GLU A 11 8.44 14.56 -2.89
CA GLU A 11 9.40 15.35 -3.65
C GLU A 11 9.93 14.59 -4.87
N ASN A 12 10.03 13.27 -4.78
CA ASN A 12 10.49 12.42 -5.87
C ASN A 12 9.37 11.97 -6.83
N GLY A 13 8.10 12.21 -6.49
CA GLY A 13 6.95 11.87 -7.33
C GLY A 13 6.72 10.36 -7.52
N ILE A 14 7.38 9.50 -6.72
CA ILE A 14 7.23 8.04 -6.80
C ILE A 14 6.33 7.60 -5.64
N THR A 15 5.26 6.87 -5.98
CA THR A 15 4.38 6.23 -4.99
C THR A 15 4.42 4.72 -5.17
N ILE A 16 4.63 3.99 -4.08
CA ILE A 16 4.61 2.52 -4.07
C ILE A 16 3.30 2.08 -3.42
N GLY A 17 2.53 1.27 -4.14
CA GLY A 17 1.25 0.71 -3.66
C GLY A 17 1.26 -0.81 -3.74
N PHE A 18 0.85 -1.47 -2.66
CA PHE A 18 0.60 -2.92 -2.63
C PHE A 18 -0.88 -3.20 -2.45
N LEU A 19 -1.39 -4.12 -3.26
CA LEU A 19 -2.70 -4.72 -3.06
C LEU A 19 -2.55 -5.88 -2.06
N VAL A 20 -3.36 -5.86 -1.01
CA VAL A 20 -3.31 -6.86 0.07
C VAL A 20 -4.70 -7.46 0.31
N GLY A 21 -4.75 -8.71 0.73
CA GLY A 21 -6.02 -9.39 1.04
C GLY A 21 -6.62 -9.01 2.39
N ASP A 22 -5.77 -8.70 3.38
CA ASP A 22 -6.18 -8.18 4.69
C ASP A 22 -5.17 -7.13 5.15
N VAL A 23 -5.57 -5.86 5.08
CA VAL A 23 -4.72 -4.73 5.46
C VAL A 23 -4.52 -4.67 6.97
N THR A 24 -5.47 -5.17 7.77
CA THR A 24 -5.37 -5.09 9.24
C THR A 24 -4.30 -6.03 9.73
N SER A 25 -4.37 -7.29 9.30
CA SER A 25 -3.36 -8.30 9.62
C SER A 25 -1.97 -7.88 9.11
N ALA A 26 -1.89 -7.31 7.90
CA ALA A 26 -0.62 -6.83 7.35
C ALA A 26 -0.02 -5.68 8.17
N VAL A 27 -0.84 -4.70 8.59
CA VAL A 27 -0.39 -3.56 9.41
C VAL A 27 0.04 -4.03 10.81
N GLU A 28 -0.68 -4.96 11.43
CA GLU A 28 -0.30 -5.52 12.73
C GLU A 28 1.03 -6.29 12.66
N GLU A 29 1.23 -7.09 11.61
CA GLU A 29 2.50 -7.78 11.38
C GLU A 29 3.66 -6.79 11.18
N LEU A 30 3.46 -5.76 10.35
CA LEU A 30 4.47 -4.72 10.12
C LEU A 30 4.80 -3.96 11.41
N LYS A 31 3.79 -3.64 12.22
CA LYS A 31 3.97 -3.00 13.52
C LYS A 31 4.78 -3.88 14.48
N SER A 32 4.52 -5.20 14.50
CA SER A 32 5.28 -6.15 15.31
C SER A 32 6.77 -6.22 14.91
N LYS A 33 7.08 -5.93 13.64
CA LYS A 33 8.43 -5.89 13.09
C LYS A 33 9.11 -4.52 13.25
N GLY A 34 8.44 -3.57 13.90
CA GLY A 34 8.97 -2.22 14.15
C GLY A 34 8.85 -1.25 12.97
N VAL A 35 8.03 -1.57 11.97
CA VAL A 35 7.75 -0.65 10.86
C VAL A 35 6.89 0.52 11.35
N LYS A 36 7.22 1.73 10.92
CA LYS A 36 6.53 2.95 11.34
C LYS A 36 5.24 3.13 10.53
N ILE A 37 4.11 3.23 11.23
CA ILE A 37 2.81 3.48 10.61
C ILE A 37 2.62 4.99 10.45
N TYR A 38 2.48 5.46 9.22
CA TYR A 38 2.20 6.87 8.93
C TYR A 38 0.71 7.17 9.00
N ARG A 39 -0.12 6.28 8.45
CA ARG A 39 -1.58 6.32 8.55
C ARG A 39 -2.10 4.92 8.84
N ASP A 40 -2.85 4.81 9.93
CA ASP A 40 -3.52 3.57 10.30
C ASP A 40 -4.61 3.18 9.29
N VAL A 41 -5.21 2.00 9.45
CA VAL A 41 -6.24 1.47 8.57
C VAL A 41 -7.46 2.39 8.52
N VAL A 42 -7.77 2.90 7.34
CA VAL A 42 -8.96 3.71 7.06
C VAL A 42 -9.86 2.96 6.09
N ALA A 43 -11.10 2.69 6.51
CA ALA A 43 -12.13 2.12 5.64
C ALA A 43 -12.77 3.21 4.77
N ARG A 44 -13.01 2.89 3.50
CA ARG A 44 -13.77 3.69 2.52
C ARG A 44 -14.67 2.76 1.72
N ASP A 45 -15.62 3.32 0.96
CA ASP A 45 -16.56 2.54 0.14
C ASP A 45 -15.87 1.57 -0.83
N ALA A 46 -14.73 1.95 -1.41
CA ALA A 46 -13.99 1.12 -2.36
C ALA A 46 -13.07 0.06 -1.70
N GLY A 47 -12.83 0.16 -0.39
CA GLY A 47 -11.81 -0.67 0.28
C GLY A 47 -11.19 -0.02 1.51
N LYS A 48 -10.30 -0.77 2.17
CA LYS A 48 -9.50 -0.29 3.30
C LYS A 48 -8.11 0.12 2.82
N ASN A 49 -7.55 1.15 3.44
CA ASN A 49 -6.22 1.65 3.09
C ASN A 49 -5.40 2.00 4.33
N ALA A 50 -4.13 1.63 4.34
CA ALA A 50 -3.13 2.07 5.31
C ALA A 50 -1.89 2.62 4.60
N VAL A 51 -1.08 3.42 5.31
CA VAL A 51 0.19 3.95 4.80
C VAL A 51 1.29 3.69 5.82
N VAL A 52 2.36 3.06 5.38
CA VAL A 52 3.54 2.76 6.19
C VAL A 52 4.76 3.49 5.64
N LEU A 53 5.74 3.70 6.51
CA LEU A 53 7.05 4.23 6.15
C LEU A 53 8.07 3.09 6.13
N ASP A 54 8.87 3.02 5.08
CA ASP A 54 10.06 2.20 5.07
C ASP A 54 11.23 2.89 5.82
N PRO A 55 12.37 2.22 6.02
CA PRO A 55 13.53 2.80 6.68
C PRO A 55 14.13 4.04 5.98
N ASP A 56 13.80 4.25 4.71
CA ASP A 56 14.27 5.37 3.88
C ASP A 56 13.20 6.49 3.77
N ASP A 57 12.18 6.45 4.64
CA ASP A 57 11.04 7.39 4.73
C ASP A 57 10.17 7.45 3.45
N TYR A 58 10.11 6.37 2.67
CA TYR A 58 9.14 6.23 1.60
C TYR A 58 7.74 5.90 2.10
N LEU A 59 6.74 6.57 1.53
CA LEU A 59 5.32 6.30 1.73
C LEU A 59 4.91 5.08 0.89
N ILE A 60 4.64 3.98 1.58
CA ILE A 60 4.11 2.77 0.98
C ILE A 60 2.63 2.66 1.33
N SER A 61 1.76 2.63 0.32
CA SER A 61 0.33 2.46 0.52
C SER A 61 -0.08 1.00 0.44
N LEU A 62 -0.81 0.53 1.44
CA LEU A 62 -1.46 -0.78 1.44
C LEU A 62 -2.94 -0.59 1.17
N PHE A 63 -3.48 -1.32 0.19
CA PHE A 63 -4.90 -1.24 -0.17
C PHE A 63 -5.54 -2.62 -0.21
N GLU A 64 -6.63 -2.78 0.51
CA GLU A 64 -7.50 -3.96 0.50
C GLU A 64 -8.82 -3.55 -0.18
N PRO A 65 -9.06 -3.97 -1.43
CA PRO A 65 -10.30 -3.67 -2.15
C PRO A 65 -11.48 -4.44 -1.54
N ILE A 66 -12.64 -3.79 -1.44
CA ILE A 66 -13.91 -4.47 -1.14
C ILE A 66 -14.57 -4.75 -2.49
N PHE A 67 -14.55 -6.02 -2.92
CA PHE A 67 -15.26 -6.45 -4.12
C PHE A 67 -16.64 -7.00 -3.72
N ASP A 68 -17.72 -6.39 -4.22
CA ASP A 68 -19.07 -6.96 -4.09
C ASP A 68 -19.23 -8.26 -4.92
N ASP A 69 -18.45 -8.40 -6.00
CA ASP A 69 -18.40 -9.59 -6.85
C ASP A 69 -17.09 -10.35 -6.68
N LYS A 70 -17.15 -11.50 -6.01
CA LYS A 70 -16.03 -12.42 -5.75
C LYS A 70 -15.49 -13.15 -6.99
N ASP A 71 -16.09 -12.93 -8.16
CA ASP A 71 -15.79 -13.68 -9.40
C ASP A 71 -14.84 -12.95 -10.37
N GLN A 72 -14.35 -11.74 -10.05
CA GLN A 72 -13.50 -10.96 -10.96
C GLN A 72 -11.99 -11.01 -10.69
N GLN A 73 -11.51 -11.85 -9.77
CA GLN A 73 -10.08 -12.05 -9.61
C GLN A 73 -9.56 -13.14 -10.57
N THR A 74 -9.60 -12.86 -11.88
CA THR A 74 -8.87 -13.69 -12.84
C THR A 74 -7.38 -13.49 -12.66
N SER A 75 -6.72 -14.55 -12.17
CA SER A 75 -5.29 -14.80 -12.26
C SER A 75 -4.79 -14.46 -13.68
N GLY A 76 -4.03 -13.36 -13.83
CA GLY A 76 -3.21 -13.19 -15.03
C GLY A 76 -2.97 -11.77 -15.55
N TYR A 77 -3.78 -10.76 -15.22
CA TYR A 77 -3.52 -9.41 -15.75
C TYR A 77 -4.21 -8.29 -14.95
N HIS A 78 -3.46 -7.31 -14.44
CA HIS A 78 -3.97 -6.06 -13.85
C HIS A 78 -3.06 -4.91 -14.32
N GLY A 79 -3.50 -4.20 -15.36
CA GLY A 79 -2.86 -2.96 -15.82
C GLY A 79 -3.91 -1.85 -15.91
N PHE A 80 -3.47 -0.60 -15.80
CA PHE A 80 -4.34 0.55 -16.08
C PHE A 80 -4.53 0.65 -17.59
N THR A 81 -5.73 0.35 -18.08
CA THR A 81 -6.13 0.75 -19.43
C THR A 81 -6.40 2.26 -19.41
N PRO A 82 -5.67 3.09 -20.17
CA PRO A 82 -6.06 4.49 -20.33
C PRO A 82 -7.36 4.55 -21.14
N ALA A 83 -8.20 5.55 -20.82
CA ALA A 83 -9.37 5.90 -21.63
C ALA A 83 -8.94 6.50 -22.98
#